data_AF-A0A5B1C6U7-F1
#
_entry.id   AF-A0A5B1C6U7-F1
#
_cell.length_a   1.000
_cell.length_b   1.000
_cell.length_c   1.000
_cell.angle_alpha   90.00
_cell.angle_beta   90.00
_cell.angle_gamma   90.00
#
_symmetry.space_group_name_H-M   'P 1'
#
loop_
_entity.id
_entity.type
_entity.pdbx_description
1 polymer ?
#
loop_
_entity_poly.entity_id
_entity_poly.type
_entity_poly.pdbx_seq_one_letter_code
_entity_poly.pdbx_strand_id
1 'polypeptide(L)'
;MLPSRLQKIRYYGWMSPNSGISPEEVRWLLAIALGWAFTLMLASPVPPRRKKSLCKECGGELRAVLVTDSLGHALYSRPPPYRDTG
;
A
#
# COMPACT_ATOMS: atom_id res chain seq x y z
N MET A 1 16.28 6.68 -51.28
CA MET A 1 17.40 5.72 -51.21
C MET A 1 17.92 5.72 -49.80
N LEU A 2 17.97 4.58 -49.12
CA LEU A 2 18.46 4.49 -47.74
C LEU A 2 20.01 4.44 -47.78
N PRO A 3 20.74 5.20 -46.95
CA PRO A 3 22.19 5.17 -46.90
C PRO A 3 22.74 3.74 -46.71
N SER A 4 23.90 3.44 -47.30
CA SER A 4 24.52 2.13 -47.13
C SER A 4 24.75 1.84 -45.64
N ARG A 5 24.50 0.59 -45.23
CA ARG A 5 24.51 0.08 -43.83
C ARG A 5 23.29 0.40 -42.96
N LEU A 6 22.28 1.13 -43.46
CA LEU A 6 20.99 1.22 -42.76
C LEU A 6 20.05 0.13 -43.27
N GLN A 7 19.51 -0.68 -42.34
CA GLN A 7 18.48 -1.67 -42.63
C GLN A 7 17.12 -1.14 -42.20
N LYS A 8 16.12 -1.29 -43.06
CA LYS A 8 14.73 -0.98 -42.71
C LYS A 8 14.19 -2.08 -41.79
N ILE A 9 14.13 -1.79 -40.49
CA ILE A 9 13.44 -2.63 -39.52
C ILE A 9 11.93 -2.52 -39.78
N ARG A 10 11.26 -3.67 -39.96
CA ARG A 10 9.80 -3.75 -40.06
C ARG A 10 9.25 -4.17 -38.72
N TYR A 11 8.39 -3.33 -38.14
CA TYR A 11 7.65 -3.66 -36.93
C TYR A 11 6.29 -4.26 -37.31
N TYR A 12 5.88 -5.32 -36.60
CA TYR A 12 4.62 -6.02 -36.81
C TYR A 12 3.81 -6.07 -35.50
N GLY A 13 2.51 -6.35 -35.61
CA GLY A 13 1.61 -6.43 -34.46
C GLY A 13 1.48 -5.09 -33.73
N TRP A 14 1.52 -5.12 -32.39
CA TRP A 14 1.41 -3.94 -31.51
C TRP A 14 2.61 -2.98 -31.58
N MET A 15 3.73 -3.38 -32.23
CA MET A 15 4.85 -2.47 -32.50
C MET A 15 4.71 -1.76 -33.84
N SER A 16 3.71 -2.12 -34.66
CA SER A 16 3.50 -1.47 -35.96
C SER A 16 2.99 -0.04 -35.77
N PRO A 17 3.37 0.92 -36.64
CA PRO A 17 2.87 2.30 -36.53
C PRO A 17 1.36 2.42 -36.75
N ASN A 18 0.72 1.37 -37.28
CA ASN A 18 -0.72 1.31 -37.50
C ASN A 18 -1.49 0.67 -36.34
N SER A 19 -0.81 0.20 -35.28
CA SER A 19 -1.51 -0.37 -34.14
C SER A 19 -1.98 0.72 -33.18
N GLY A 20 -3.26 0.66 -32.78
CA GLY A 20 -3.81 1.54 -31.74
C GLY A 20 -3.47 1.12 -30.31
N ILE A 21 -2.73 0.03 -30.12
CA ILE A 21 -2.38 -0.50 -28.79
C ILE A 21 -1.15 0.22 -28.26
N SER A 22 -1.27 0.81 -27.08
CA SER A 22 -0.13 1.45 -26.41
C SER A 22 0.83 0.41 -25.81
N PRO A 23 2.14 0.71 -25.69
CA PRO A 23 3.09 -0.18 -25.01
C PRO A 23 2.70 -0.51 -23.56
N GLU A 24 1.97 0.40 -22.92
CA GLU A 24 1.47 0.22 -21.56
C GLU A 24 0.35 -0.83 -21.51
N GLU A 25 -0.61 -0.79 -22.43
CA GLU A 25 -1.64 -1.83 -22.57
C GLU A 25 -1.04 -3.22 -22.77
N VAL A 26 0.04 -3.34 -23.55
CA VAL A 26 0.74 -4.62 -23.74
C VAL A 26 1.34 -5.12 -22.43
N ARG A 27 1.93 -4.23 -21.62
CA ARG A 27 2.45 -4.60 -20.30
C ARG A 27 1.33 -5.09 -19.37
N TRP A 28 0.18 -4.43 -19.39
CA TRP A 28 -0.99 -4.85 -18.61
C TRP A 28 -1.52 -6.21 -19.06
N LEU A 29 -1.66 -6.43 -20.38
CA LEU A 29 -2.09 -7.72 -20.92
C LEU A 29 -1.13 -8.86 -20.57
N LEU A 30 0.19 -8.61 -20.62
CA LEU A 30 1.20 -9.57 -20.20
C LEU A 30 1.11 -9.87 -18.70
N ALA A 31 0.94 -8.86 -17.85
CA ALA A 31 0.80 -9.05 -16.41
C ALA A 31 -0.42 -9.93 -16.08
N ILE A 32 -1.56 -9.68 -16.72
CA ILE A 32 -2.78 -10.50 -16.56
C ILE A 32 -2.52 -11.93 -17.05
N ALA A 33 -1.94 -12.10 -18.24
CA ALA A 33 -1.69 -13.42 -18.82
C ALA A 33 -0.71 -14.28 -17.99
N LEU A 34 0.27 -13.63 -17.35
CA LEU A 34 1.25 -14.28 -16.47
C LEU A 34 0.71 -14.53 -15.05
N GLY A 35 -0.54 -14.15 -14.76
CA GLY A 35 -1.11 -14.24 -13.42
C GLY A 35 -0.39 -13.35 -12.41
N TRP A 36 0.32 -12.32 -12.87
CA TRP A 36 0.91 -11.33 -11.99
C TRP A 36 -0.23 -10.49 -11.44
N ALA A 37 -0.68 -10.86 -10.24
CA ALA A 37 -1.52 -10.01 -9.43
C ALA A 37 -0.73 -8.72 -9.24
N PHE A 38 -1.08 -7.69 -10.00
CA PHE A 38 -0.68 -6.35 -9.66
C PHE A 38 -1.22 -6.15 -8.25
N THR A 39 -0.34 -6.16 -7.26
CA THR A 39 -0.53 -5.25 -6.14
C THR A 39 -0.57 -3.89 -6.81
N LEU A 40 -1.78 -3.47 -7.23
CA LEU A 40 -2.16 -2.08 -7.23
C LEU A 40 -1.50 -1.56 -5.97
N MET A 41 -0.63 -0.57 -6.10
CA MET A 41 -0.19 0.20 -4.96
C MET A 41 -1.45 0.85 -4.36
N LEU A 42 -2.30 0.07 -3.70
CA LEU A 42 -2.94 0.51 -2.48
C LEU A 42 -1.74 0.95 -1.67
N ALA A 43 -1.44 2.24 -1.75
CA ALA A 43 -0.60 2.92 -0.80
C ALA A 43 -0.92 2.28 0.54
N SER A 44 0.04 1.54 1.10
CA SER A 44 -0.13 0.89 2.38
C SER A 44 -0.77 1.95 3.27
N PRO A 45 -2.01 1.76 3.74
CA PRO A 45 -2.75 2.83 4.38
C PRO A 45 -1.88 3.31 5.52
N VAL A 46 -1.33 4.52 5.38
CA VAL A 46 -0.44 5.07 6.40
C VAL A 46 -1.27 5.07 7.66
N PRO A 47 -0.92 4.25 8.68
CA PRO A 47 -1.76 4.15 9.85
C PRO A 47 -1.88 5.57 10.41
N PRO A 48 -3.11 6.05 10.67
CA PRO A 48 -3.28 7.41 11.16
C PRO A 48 -2.40 7.59 12.40
N ARG A 49 -1.63 8.69 12.43
CA ARG A 49 -0.80 9.02 13.60
C ARG A 49 -1.70 9.01 14.83
N ARG A 50 -1.53 8.01 15.70
CA ARG A 50 -2.33 7.89 16.93
C ARG A 50 -2.06 9.13 17.79
N LYS A 51 -3.09 9.93 18.03
CA LYS A 51 -2.99 11.05 18.98
C LYS A 51 -2.74 10.45 20.37
N LYS A 52 -1.73 10.96 21.08
CA LYS A 52 -1.49 10.59 22.46
C LYS A 52 -2.66 11.07 23.31
N SER A 53 -3.31 10.16 24.02
CA SER A 53 -4.33 10.50 25.01
C SER A 53 -3.63 11.13 26.22
N LEU A 54 -4.05 12.34 26.62
CA LEU A 54 -3.48 13.06 27.77
C LEU A 54 -4.49 13.09 28.93
N CYS A 55 -3.98 13.08 30.16
CA CYS A 55 -4.79 13.25 31.36
C CYS A 55 -5.33 14.68 31.42
N LYS A 56 -6.63 14.84 31.71
CA LYS A 56 -7.27 16.17 31.80
C LYS A 56 -6.79 17.00 32.98
N GLU A 57 -6.32 16.37 34.05
CA GLU A 57 -5.92 17.05 35.30
C GLU A 57 -4.43 17.41 35.31
N CYS A 58 -3.56 16.46 34.98
CA CYS A 58 -2.10 16.64 35.06
C CYS A 58 -1.40 16.76 33.70
N GLY A 59 -2.11 16.57 32.58
CA GLY A 59 -1.52 16.59 31.24
C GLY A 59 -0.64 15.37 30.90
N GLY A 60 -0.48 14.41 31.81
CA GLY A 60 0.35 13.23 31.62
C GLY A 60 -0.14 12.30 30.50
N GLU A 61 0.77 11.55 29.87
CA GLU A 61 0.42 10.61 28.79
C GLU A 61 -0.30 9.37 29.33
N LEU A 62 -1.54 9.17 28.88
CA LEU A 62 -2.37 8.00 29.21
C LEU A 62 -2.05 6.85 28.26
N ARG A 63 -2.00 5.64 28.81
CA ARG A 63 -1.81 4.39 28.06
C ARG A 63 -3.08 3.53 28.19
N ALA A 64 -3.49 2.89 27.09
CA ALA A 64 -4.57 1.92 27.14
C ALA A 64 -4.15 0.69 27.94
N VAL A 65 -4.95 0.34 28.95
CA VAL A 65 -4.77 -0.83 29.82
C VAL A 65 -5.75 -1.95 29.45
N LEU A 66 -6.98 -1.59 29.07
CA LEU A 66 -8.04 -2.52 28.70
C LEU A 66 -8.86 -1.93 27.54
N VAL A 67 -9.20 -2.77 26.55
CA VAL A 67 -10.20 -2.47 25.52
C VAL A 67 -11.17 -3.65 25.48
N THR A 68 -12.47 -3.38 25.57
CA THR A 68 -13.52 -4.40 25.50
C THR A 68 -14.42 -4.17 24.29
N ASP A 69 -15.05 -5.25 23.80
CA ASP A 69 -16.16 -5.15 22.86
C ASP A 69 -17.46 -4.69 23.58
N SER A 70 -18.56 -4.59 22.84
CA SER A 70 -19.88 -4.24 23.39
C SER A 70 -20.48 -5.31 24.30
N LEU A 71 -19.96 -6.55 24.26
CA LEU A 71 -20.38 -7.67 25.09
C LEU A 71 -19.49 -7.84 26.34
N GLY A 72 -18.46 -7.00 26.49
CA GLY A 72 -17.52 -7.03 27.61
C GLY A 72 -16.31 -7.96 27.42
N HIS A 73 -16.13 -8.58 26.25
CA HIS A 73 -14.95 -9.40 25.99
C HIS A 73 -13.71 -8.52 25.80
N ALA A 74 -12.61 -8.90 26.46
CA ALA A 74 -11.36 -8.17 26.35
C ALA A 74 -10.72 -8.38 24.97
N LEU A 75 -10.67 -7.31 24.17
CA LEU A 75 -9.96 -7.26 22.88
C LEU A 75 -8.47 -6.97 23.08
N TYR A 76 -8.12 -6.31 24.18
CA TYR A 76 -6.75 -5.97 24.53
C TYR A 76 -6.63 -5.80 26.04
N SER A 77 -5.57 -6.34 26.64
CA SER A 77 -5.24 -6.16 28.05
C SER A 77 -3.74 -6.02 28.24
N ARG A 78 -3.33 -5.07 29.10
CA ARG A 78 -1.97 -4.96 29.63
C ARG A 78 -2.06 -4.70 31.13
N PRO A 79 -1.10 -5.21 31.93
CA PRO A 79 -1.02 -4.85 33.34
C PRO A 79 -0.80 -3.33 33.46
N PRO A 80 -1.47 -2.67 34.42
CA PRO A 80 -1.19 -1.27 34.69
C PRO A 80 0.29 -1.11 35.07
N PRO A 81 0.95 -0.01 34.67
CA PRO A 81 2.30 0.26 35.14
C PRO A 81 2.30 0.28 36.68
N TYR A 82 3.30 -0.37 37.26
CA TYR A 82 3.51 -0.39 38.71
C TYR A 82 3.48 1.06 39.23
N ARG A 83 2.59 1.34 40.16
CA ARG A 83 2.50 2.63 40.83
C ARG A 83 3.27 2.51 42.13
N ASP A 84 4.45 3.14 42.18
CA ASP A 84 5.13 3.47 43.43
C ASP A 84 4.31 4.53 44.17
N THR A 85 3.19 4.14 44.79
CA THR A 85 2.55 4.99 45.80
C THR A 85 3.21 4.69 47.13
N GLY A 86 4.32 5.38 47.39
CA GLY A 86 4.83 5.63 48.74
C GLY A 86 3.99 6.68 49.45
#